data_AF-A0A2E8EGH4-F1
#
_entry.id   AF-A0A2E8EGH4-F1
#
_cell.length_a   1.000
_cell.length_b   1.000
_cell.length_c   1.000
_cell.angle_alpha   90.00
_cell.angle_beta   90.00
_cell.angle_gamma   90.00
#
_symmetry.space_group_name_H-M   'P 1'
#
loop_
_entity.id
_entity.type
_entity.pdbx_description
1 polymer ?
#
loop_
_entity_poly.entity_id
_entity_poly.type
_entity_poly.pdbx_seq_one_letter_code
_entity_poly.pdbx_strand_id
1 'polypeptide(L)'
;MQTDLHPEVLLCPNCKEEVPKTLYCLNCGYPLYKVNVESEPAVEKDSSEHVAVVENEAVDEVVEIDPEPTESIETMVTPEEIVEVAPKTMTPIGVNEDVSEIVPEFVEAMVTPEENVEVIPETMIPTVVNEDVIITVDPADENITSVEEGPVVPEYIELLSTPQVEYESAREPIVDLSVEVEDPVVDTIGVTEENKAVEDEEVLVPIVENDEAELVTVLEYEPDPVVKEVMENLAKNISMKIKLVDLLRTGGVKSEIFSKLFDSYLTRGELLMNSRSEMLERVRYDLGSMEKALKKAKEGLEELVIRKTIEDVSKEEYAAKAPGFQWDINQYKDEVGKKQAESYYLEDIKRVMESDGISELIGIGEGCFEDLDGLVDSDGINDESAAKIRVSLEEALACIR
;
A
#
# COMPACT_ATOMS: atom_id res chain seq x y z
N MET A 1 -9.95 -41.88 27.77
CA MET A 1 -8.66 -42.13 27.12
C MET A 1 -8.51 -41.03 26.09
N GLN A 2 -7.74 -39.98 26.40
CA GLN A 2 -7.36 -38.97 25.41
C GLN A 2 -6.21 -39.59 24.61
N THR A 3 -6.43 -39.82 23.32
CA THR A 3 -5.37 -40.18 22.38
C THR A 3 -4.56 -38.95 22.07
N ASP A 4 -3.27 -38.98 22.40
CA ASP A 4 -2.32 -37.92 22.08
C ASP A 4 -2.22 -37.75 20.56
N LEU A 5 -2.79 -36.65 20.06
CA LEU A 5 -2.63 -36.22 18.67
C LEU A 5 -1.28 -35.53 18.55
N HIS A 6 -0.24 -36.29 18.20
CA HIS A 6 1.03 -35.70 17.81
C HIS A 6 0.87 -35.09 16.40
N PRO A 7 1.10 -33.77 16.24
CA PRO A 7 1.01 -33.12 14.95
C PRO A 7 2.10 -33.65 14.02
N GLU A 8 1.73 -33.90 12.76
CA GLU A 8 2.63 -34.41 11.74
C GLU A 8 3.61 -33.29 11.32
N VAL A 9 4.92 -33.54 11.49
CA VAL A 9 6.01 -32.60 11.19
C VAL A 9 6.77 -33.03 9.94
N LEU A 10 7.33 -32.06 9.22
CA LEU A 10 8.19 -32.25 8.05
C LEU A 10 9.41 -31.32 8.11
N LEU A 11 10.49 -31.68 7.41
CA LEU A 11 11.71 -30.86 7.34
C LEU A 11 11.62 -29.85 6.20
N CYS A 12 11.79 -28.56 6.50
CA CYS A 12 11.81 -27.50 5.49
C CYS A 12 13.04 -27.64 4.56
N PRO A 13 12.90 -27.67 3.22
CA PRO A 13 14.03 -27.79 2.31
C PRO A 13 15.01 -26.60 2.37
N ASN A 14 14.52 -25.43 2.77
CA ASN A 14 15.28 -24.18 2.77
C ASN A 14 16.07 -23.99 4.08
N CYS A 15 15.38 -23.96 5.23
CA CYS A 15 16.04 -23.73 6.53
C CYS A 15 16.41 -25.01 7.30
N LYS A 16 15.98 -26.19 6.83
CA LYS A 16 16.23 -27.51 7.45
C LYS A 16 15.66 -27.71 8.86
N GLU A 17 14.74 -26.85 9.29
CA GLU A 17 14.05 -26.99 10.56
C GLU A 17 12.79 -27.85 10.42
N GLU A 18 12.43 -28.54 11.50
CA GLU A 18 11.18 -29.29 11.61
C GLU A 18 10.01 -28.32 11.79
N VAL A 19 9.07 -28.37 10.86
CA VAL A 19 7.89 -27.51 10.86
C VAL A 19 6.63 -28.37 10.70
N PRO A 20 5.50 -27.98 11.29
CA PRO A 20 4.23 -28.68 11.09
C PRO A 20 3.83 -28.67 9.60
N LYS A 21 3.00 -29.64 9.17
CA LYS A 21 2.39 -29.64 7.84
C LYS A 21 1.48 -28.43 7.62
N THR A 22 2.08 -27.33 7.17
CA THR A 22 1.42 -26.08 6.78
C THR A 22 1.75 -25.76 5.32
N LEU A 23 1.02 -24.82 4.70
CA LEU A 23 1.27 -24.43 3.30
C LEU A 23 2.64 -23.77 3.10
N TYR A 24 3.20 -23.15 4.15
CA TYR A 24 4.49 -22.47 4.15
C TYR A 24 5.27 -22.79 5.43
N CYS A 25 6.60 -22.79 5.36
CA CYS A 25 7.48 -22.86 6.51
C CYS A 25 7.27 -21.62 7.40
N LEU A 26 6.90 -21.82 8.67
CA LEU A 26 6.66 -20.72 9.62
C LEU A 26 7.92 -19.91 9.94
N ASN A 27 9.11 -20.50 9.74
CA ASN A 27 10.37 -19.83 10.08
C ASN A 27 10.96 -19.06 8.89
N CYS A 28 10.81 -19.53 7.65
CA CYS A 28 11.46 -18.91 6.48
C CYS A 28 10.52 -18.61 5.30
N GLY A 29 9.22 -18.84 5.43
CA GLY A 29 8.23 -18.54 4.38
C GLY A 29 8.26 -19.46 3.14
N TYR A 30 9.09 -20.50 3.13
CA TYR A 30 9.23 -21.37 1.97
C TYR A 30 7.94 -22.18 1.70
N PRO A 31 7.39 -22.21 0.47
CA PRO A 31 6.16 -22.94 0.14
C PRO A 31 6.37 -24.45 0.21
N LEU A 32 5.68 -25.13 1.15
CA LEU A 32 5.86 -26.56 1.42
C LEU A 32 4.95 -27.47 0.58
N TYR A 33 3.91 -26.91 -0.05
CA TYR A 33 2.98 -27.66 -0.91
C TYR A 33 3.63 -28.24 -2.19
N LYS A 34 4.87 -27.80 -2.52
CA LYS A 34 5.64 -28.31 -3.68
C LYS A 34 6.57 -29.48 -3.31
N VAL A 35 6.69 -29.80 -2.03
CA VAL A 35 7.49 -30.94 -1.57
C VAL A 35 6.60 -32.16 -1.70
N ASN A 36 6.74 -32.90 -2.82
CA ASN A 36 6.00 -34.14 -3.03
C ASN A 36 6.35 -35.14 -1.92
N VAL A 37 5.43 -35.33 -0.98
CA VAL A 37 5.54 -36.31 0.09
C VAL A 37 5.21 -37.69 -0.48
N GLU A 38 6.17 -38.28 -1.18
CA GLU A 38 6.16 -39.73 -1.46
C GLU A 38 6.58 -40.46 -0.17
N SER A 39 5.67 -40.54 0.80
CA SER A 39 5.83 -41.43 1.95
C SER A 39 4.86 -42.61 1.79
N GLU A 40 5.32 -43.66 1.11
CA GLU A 40 4.71 -44.98 1.26
C GLU A 40 4.95 -45.49 2.69
N PRO A 41 3.93 -45.99 3.41
CA PRO A 41 4.15 -46.68 4.66
C PRO A 41 4.73 -48.07 4.39
N ALA A 42 6.05 -48.21 4.58
CA ALA A 42 6.72 -49.51 4.63
C ALA A 42 6.16 -50.34 5.79
N VAL A 43 5.32 -51.33 5.47
CA VAL A 43 4.97 -52.42 6.38
C VAL A 43 6.01 -53.53 6.21
N GLU A 44 6.86 -53.69 7.23
CA GLU A 44 7.77 -54.81 7.40
C GLU A 44 7.05 -56.15 7.26
N LYS A 45 7.52 -57.03 6.36
CA LYS A 45 7.37 -58.49 6.50
C LYS A 45 8.55 -59.25 5.89
N ASP A 46 9.04 -60.14 6.74
CA ASP A 46 10.13 -61.10 6.60
C ASP A 46 10.11 -62.04 5.37
N SER A 47 11.33 -62.40 4.98
CA SER A 47 11.80 -63.73 4.54
C SER A 47 11.75 -64.17 3.06
N SER A 48 12.96 -64.52 2.62
CA SER A 48 13.35 -65.68 1.78
C SER A 48 13.69 -65.46 0.30
N GLU A 49 14.73 -66.20 -0.07
CA GLU A 49 15.49 -66.28 -1.32
C GLU A 49 14.63 -66.50 -2.58
N HIS A 50 14.98 -65.86 -3.69
CA HIS A 50 15.52 -66.56 -4.87
C HIS A 50 15.96 -65.62 -6.00
N VAL A 51 17.05 -66.03 -6.63
CA VAL A 51 17.68 -65.56 -7.87
C VAL A 51 16.74 -65.62 -9.08
N ALA A 52 16.69 -64.57 -9.91
CA ALA A 52 16.65 -64.67 -11.38
C ALA A 52 16.88 -63.32 -12.08
N VAL A 53 17.81 -63.36 -13.04
CA VAL A 53 18.12 -62.40 -14.11
C VAL A 53 16.95 -62.30 -15.10
N VAL A 54 16.73 -61.13 -15.74
CA VAL A 54 16.29 -60.85 -17.15
C VAL A 54 15.96 -59.33 -17.22
N GLU A 55 16.82 -58.50 -17.82
CA GLU A 55 16.76 -57.92 -19.19
C GLU A 55 15.57 -57.02 -19.53
N ASN A 56 15.91 -55.76 -19.90
CA ASN A 56 15.38 -54.87 -20.93
C ASN A 56 13.86 -54.74 -21.16
N GLU A 57 13.36 -53.50 -21.14
CA GLU A 57 12.78 -52.87 -22.36
C GLU A 57 12.49 -51.39 -22.14
N ALA A 58 12.96 -50.57 -23.09
CA ALA A 58 12.59 -49.18 -23.27
C ALA A 58 11.35 -49.12 -24.17
N VAL A 59 10.34 -48.32 -23.79
CA VAL A 59 9.26 -47.94 -24.69
C VAL A 59 9.02 -46.44 -24.53
N ASP A 60 9.48 -45.72 -25.56
CA ASP A 60 9.00 -44.39 -25.94
C ASP A 60 7.52 -44.50 -26.32
N GLU A 61 6.65 -43.72 -25.68
CA GLU A 61 5.26 -43.53 -26.12
C GLU A 61 5.07 -42.06 -26.52
N VAL A 62 5.04 -41.87 -27.84
CA VAL A 62 4.73 -40.61 -28.53
C VAL A 62 3.21 -40.48 -28.59
N VAL A 63 2.65 -39.51 -27.87
CA VAL A 63 1.23 -39.16 -27.98
C VAL A 63 1.06 -38.05 -29.03
N GLU A 64 0.59 -38.43 -30.21
CA GLU A 64 0.06 -37.53 -31.24
C GLU A 64 -1.31 -37.01 -30.78
N ILE A 65 -1.46 -35.68 -30.68
CA ILE A 65 -2.75 -35.02 -30.48
C ILE A 65 -3.12 -34.31 -31.79
N ASP A 66 -4.16 -34.83 -32.43
CA ASP A 66 -4.84 -34.27 -33.59
C ASP A 66 -5.72 -33.07 -33.16
N PRO A 67 -5.66 -31.90 -33.83
CA PRO A 67 -6.52 -30.76 -33.49
C PRO A 67 -7.89 -30.86 -34.20
N GLU A 68 -8.97 -30.85 -33.42
CA GLU A 68 -10.35 -30.73 -33.90
C GLU A 68 -10.66 -29.33 -34.49
N PRO A 69 -11.59 -29.25 -35.46
CA PRO A 69 -11.84 -28.05 -36.26
C PRO A 69 -12.76 -27.03 -35.59
N THR A 70 -12.47 -25.78 -35.89
CA THR A 70 -13.22 -24.57 -35.56
C THR A 70 -14.58 -24.53 -36.28
N GLU A 71 -15.68 -24.57 -35.52
CA GLU A 71 -16.99 -24.19 -36.03
C GLU A 71 -17.29 -22.71 -35.79
N SER A 72 -17.68 -22.07 -36.87
CA SER A 72 -17.99 -20.66 -37.03
C SER A 72 -19.42 -20.42 -36.57
N ILE A 73 -19.64 -19.59 -35.55
CA ILE A 73 -21.00 -19.17 -35.17
C ILE A 73 -21.36 -17.95 -36.00
N GLU A 74 -22.18 -18.22 -37.01
CA GLU A 74 -22.79 -17.26 -37.92
C GLU A 74 -23.92 -16.50 -37.22
N THR A 75 -23.81 -15.18 -37.25
CA THR A 75 -24.78 -14.20 -36.76
C THR A 75 -26.04 -14.21 -37.63
N MET A 76 -27.17 -14.62 -37.08
CA MET A 76 -28.49 -14.39 -37.70
C MET A 76 -29.28 -13.33 -36.93
N VAL A 77 -29.41 -12.18 -37.57
CA VAL A 77 -30.38 -11.13 -37.27
C VAL A 77 -31.69 -11.51 -37.96
N THR A 78 -32.79 -11.53 -37.19
CA THR A 78 -34.16 -11.46 -37.73
C THR A 78 -34.97 -10.43 -36.94
N PRO A 79 -35.62 -9.46 -37.59
CA PRO A 79 -36.48 -8.49 -36.94
C PRO A 79 -37.98 -8.87 -36.98
N GLU A 80 -38.73 -8.26 -36.05
CA GLU A 80 -40.20 -8.10 -35.99
C GLU A 80 -41.06 -9.31 -35.59
N GLU A 81 -41.74 -9.21 -34.44
CA GLU A 81 -43.22 -9.17 -34.43
C GLU A 81 -43.74 -8.61 -33.09
N ILE A 82 -44.49 -7.50 -33.17
CA ILE A 82 -45.19 -6.84 -32.07
C ILE A 82 -46.50 -7.60 -31.87
N VAL A 83 -46.69 -8.21 -30.69
CA VAL A 83 -47.99 -8.78 -30.27
C VAL A 83 -48.50 -7.99 -29.08
N GLU A 84 -49.54 -7.18 -29.33
CA GLU A 84 -50.40 -6.58 -28.32
C GLU A 84 -51.12 -7.66 -27.52
N VAL A 85 -50.99 -7.65 -26.19
CA VAL A 85 -51.87 -8.42 -25.29
C VAL A 85 -52.52 -7.47 -24.29
N ALA A 86 -53.82 -7.29 -24.47
CA ALA A 86 -54.72 -6.55 -23.59
C ALA A 86 -54.83 -7.18 -22.17
N PRO A 87 -55.15 -6.38 -21.14
CA PRO A 87 -55.10 -6.80 -19.74
C PRO A 87 -56.32 -7.64 -19.34
N LYS A 88 -56.08 -8.75 -18.62
CA LYS A 88 -57.13 -9.51 -17.94
C LYS A 88 -57.27 -9.05 -16.49
N THR A 89 -58.45 -8.52 -16.22
CA THR A 89 -59.07 -8.31 -14.91
C THR A 89 -59.52 -9.63 -14.27
N MET A 90 -59.16 -9.88 -13.01
CA MET A 90 -59.86 -10.73 -12.03
C MET A 90 -59.47 -10.24 -10.61
N THR A 91 -60.29 -9.40 -9.97
CA THR A 91 -61.26 -9.68 -8.88
C THR A 91 -60.66 -9.93 -7.49
N PRO A 92 -61.31 -9.39 -6.43
CA PRO A 92 -60.73 -9.22 -5.10
C PRO A 92 -60.89 -10.47 -4.23
N ILE A 93 -59.90 -10.75 -3.38
CA ILE A 93 -60.00 -11.70 -2.27
C ILE A 93 -60.21 -10.92 -0.99
N GLY A 94 -61.28 -11.28 -0.28
CA GLY A 94 -61.82 -10.59 0.87
C GLY A 94 -61.06 -10.83 2.17
N VAL A 95 -61.12 -9.78 3.01
CA VAL A 95 -61.51 -9.76 4.42
C VAL A 95 -61.33 -11.07 5.20
N ASN A 96 -60.45 -11.01 6.20
CA ASN A 96 -60.76 -11.52 7.53
C ASN A 96 -60.25 -10.53 8.58
N GLU A 97 -61.22 -9.98 9.30
CA GLU A 97 -61.09 -9.37 10.61
C GLU A 97 -60.84 -10.49 11.65
N ASP A 98 -59.90 -10.30 12.58
CA ASP A 98 -60.20 -10.34 14.02
C ASP A 98 -58.95 -10.14 14.91
N VAL A 99 -59.00 -9.05 15.69
CA VAL A 99 -58.87 -8.99 17.15
C VAL A 99 -57.56 -9.42 17.83
N SER A 100 -56.84 -8.43 18.38
CA SER A 100 -56.58 -8.21 19.83
C SER A 100 -55.40 -7.23 19.95
N GLU A 101 -55.58 -5.95 20.29
CA GLU A 101 -55.81 -5.41 21.64
C GLU A 101 -54.79 -5.95 22.67
N ILE A 102 -53.68 -5.20 22.88
CA ILE A 102 -53.00 -4.98 24.17
C ILE A 102 -52.26 -3.63 24.07
N VAL A 103 -52.70 -2.68 24.89
CA VAL A 103 -51.96 -1.50 25.39
C VAL A 103 -51.76 -1.77 26.89
N PRO A 104 -50.57 -1.53 27.48
CA PRO A 104 -50.38 -0.34 28.32
C PRO A 104 -49.00 0.33 28.10
N GLU A 105 -48.87 1.66 28.04
CA GLU A 105 -48.96 2.69 29.12
C GLU A 105 -47.59 2.98 29.77
N PHE A 106 -47.34 4.27 30.08
CA PHE A 106 -46.23 4.87 30.86
C PHE A 106 -44.87 5.05 30.13
N VAL A 107 -44.17 6.20 30.10
CA VAL A 107 -44.26 7.51 30.80
C VAL A 107 -43.68 8.61 29.91
N GLU A 108 -44.29 9.79 29.97
CA GLU A 108 -43.75 11.08 29.51
C GLU A 108 -42.47 11.49 30.27
N ALA A 109 -41.49 12.00 29.54
CA ALA A 109 -40.56 13.00 30.07
C ALA A 109 -40.34 14.06 28.98
N MET A 110 -41.11 15.14 29.10
CA MET A 110 -40.87 16.40 28.40
C MET A 110 -39.59 17.04 28.94
N VAL A 111 -38.65 17.35 28.05
CA VAL A 111 -37.63 18.38 28.29
C VAL A 111 -37.72 19.36 27.13
N THR A 112 -38.20 20.56 27.44
CA THR A 112 -38.22 21.73 26.56
C THR A 112 -36.81 22.33 26.44
N PRO A 113 -36.37 22.80 25.27
CA PRO A 113 -35.23 23.71 25.17
C PRO A 113 -35.71 25.16 25.33
N GLU A 114 -35.19 25.85 26.35
CA GLU A 114 -35.28 27.31 26.43
C GLU A 114 -34.20 27.95 25.55
N GLU A 115 -34.73 28.74 24.63
CA GLU A 115 -34.20 29.91 23.95
C GLU A 115 -33.19 30.74 24.78
N ASN A 116 -32.00 30.98 24.23
CA ASN A 116 -31.37 32.29 24.41
C ASN A 116 -30.47 32.64 23.22
N VAL A 117 -30.97 33.60 22.45
CA VAL A 117 -30.28 34.36 21.43
C VAL A 117 -29.42 35.40 22.13
N GLU A 118 -28.10 35.38 21.96
CA GLU A 118 -27.27 36.54 22.21
C GLU A 118 -26.43 36.86 20.97
N VAL A 119 -26.84 37.95 20.33
CA VAL A 119 -26.19 38.61 19.21
C VAL A 119 -24.96 39.35 19.73
N ILE A 120 -23.77 39.07 19.20
CA ILE A 120 -22.60 39.95 19.33
C ILE A 120 -22.07 40.24 17.91
N PRO A 121 -21.90 41.52 17.54
CA PRO A 121 -21.52 41.90 16.18
C PRO A 121 -20.01 41.80 15.94
N GLU A 122 -19.68 41.53 14.68
CA GLU A 122 -18.36 41.76 14.09
C GLU A 122 -17.92 43.23 14.27
N THR A 123 -16.66 43.46 14.63
CA THR A 123 -15.67 44.25 13.85
C THR A 123 -14.42 44.59 14.67
N MET A 124 -13.29 44.70 13.95
CA MET A 124 -12.05 45.44 14.25
C MET A 124 -10.81 44.64 14.73
N ILE A 125 -10.07 44.12 13.74
CA ILE A 125 -8.60 44.21 13.63
C ILE A 125 -8.29 45.68 13.23
N PRO A 126 -7.18 46.39 13.61
CA PRO A 126 -5.80 45.93 13.91
C PRO A 126 -5.12 46.58 15.14
N THR A 127 -4.01 46.01 15.63
CA THR A 127 -2.70 46.70 15.67
C THR A 127 -1.59 45.81 16.22
N VAL A 128 -0.48 45.82 15.49
CA VAL A 128 0.83 45.27 15.85
C VAL A 128 1.45 46.16 16.92
N VAL A 129 1.85 45.60 18.06
CA VAL A 129 2.88 46.16 18.94
C VAL A 129 3.72 45.01 19.49
N ASN A 130 5.00 45.02 19.14
CA ASN A 130 6.05 44.21 19.76
C ASN A 130 6.28 44.70 21.18
N GLU A 131 6.28 43.81 22.18
CA GLU A 131 6.92 44.08 23.47
C GLU A 131 7.81 42.90 23.88
N ASP A 132 9.09 43.24 24.05
CA ASP A 132 10.14 42.42 24.60
C ASP A 132 9.95 42.17 26.11
N VAL A 133 10.24 40.92 26.51
CA VAL A 133 11.06 40.51 27.65
C VAL A 133 11.06 41.42 28.89
N ILE A 134 10.43 40.96 29.99
CA ILE A 134 11.02 40.91 31.35
C ILE A 134 10.41 39.72 32.11
N ILE A 135 11.16 38.64 32.32
CA ILE A 135 10.85 37.62 33.33
C ILE A 135 11.59 38.03 34.61
N THR A 136 10.86 38.53 35.60
CA THR A 136 11.33 38.72 36.97
C THR A 136 11.22 37.40 37.73
N VAL A 137 12.37 36.89 38.19
CA VAL A 137 12.43 35.76 39.13
C VAL A 137 12.48 36.33 40.55
N ASP A 138 11.44 36.09 41.33
CA ASP A 138 11.44 36.31 42.78
C ASP A 138 12.07 35.09 43.50
N PRO A 139 13.04 35.30 44.42
CA PRO A 139 13.57 34.25 45.28
C PRO A 139 13.09 34.45 46.73
N ALA A 140 12.12 33.63 47.18
CA ALA A 140 11.92 33.30 48.59
C ALA A 140 10.84 32.22 48.70
N ASP A 141 11.21 30.99 49.04
CA ASP A 141 10.75 30.41 50.31
C ASP A 141 11.43 29.07 50.61
N GLU A 142 12.00 29.02 51.80
CA GLU A 142 12.52 27.86 52.50
C GLU A 142 11.33 27.12 53.15
N ASN A 143 11.18 25.80 52.95
CA ASN A 143 10.93 24.84 54.05
C ASN A 143 10.80 23.37 53.62
N ILE A 144 11.82 22.59 53.99
CA ILE A 144 11.81 21.43 54.91
C ILE A 144 10.87 20.21 54.65
N THR A 145 11.51 19.03 54.79
CA THR A 145 11.02 17.65 55.07
C THR A 145 10.30 16.93 53.92
N SER A 146 10.61 15.68 53.56
CA SER A 146 11.04 14.53 54.38
C SER A 146 11.62 13.43 53.47
N VAL A 147 12.53 12.64 54.04
CA VAL A 147 13.23 11.51 53.44
C VAL A 147 12.36 10.26 53.57
N GLU A 148 12.04 9.59 52.46
CA GLU A 148 11.71 8.16 52.45
C GLU A 148 12.70 7.42 51.54
N GLU A 149 13.41 6.49 52.16
CA GLU A 149 14.35 5.56 51.55
C GLU A 149 13.59 4.37 50.94
N GLY A 150 14.00 3.97 49.73
CA GLY A 150 13.89 2.60 49.24
C GLY A 150 13.64 2.47 47.73
N PRO A 151 13.94 1.32 47.10
CA PRO A 151 15.01 0.36 47.36
C PRO A 151 16.06 0.34 46.23
N VAL A 152 17.25 -0.10 46.61
CA VAL A 152 18.44 -0.33 45.78
C VAL A 152 18.13 -1.31 44.64
N VAL A 153 18.30 -0.86 43.39
CA VAL A 153 18.29 -1.72 42.20
C VAL A 153 19.72 -2.22 41.98
N PRO A 154 19.97 -3.55 41.96
CA PRO A 154 21.30 -4.07 41.69
C PRO A 154 21.66 -3.94 40.21
N GLU A 155 22.81 -3.31 40.00
CA GLU A 155 23.57 -3.19 38.76
C GLU A 155 24.04 -4.59 38.29
N TYR A 156 23.38 -5.12 37.25
CA TYR A 156 23.88 -6.31 36.53
C TYR A 156 24.75 -5.84 35.36
N ILE A 157 26.07 -5.94 35.57
CA ILE A 157 27.08 -5.89 34.52
C ILE A 157 27.16 -7.30 33.92
N GLU A 158 26.50 -7.53 32.78
CA GLU A 158 26.77 -8.70 31.94
C GLU A 158 27.84 -8.35 30.90
N LEU A 159 29.05 -8.82 31.20
CA LEU A 159 30.16 -8.94 30.26
C LEU A 159 29.85 -10.08 29.27
N LEU A 160 29.22 -9.75 28.14
CA LEU A 160 29.18 -10.66 27.00
C LEU A 160 30.53 -10.62 26.28
N SER A 161 31.32 -11.67 26.54
CA SER A 161 32.47 -12.05 25.72
C SER A 161 32.01 -12.36 24.31
N THR A 162 32.49 -11.61 23.33
CA THR A 162 32.34 -11.95 21.92
C THR A 162 33.25 -13.14 21.58
N PRO A 163 32.73 -14.20 20.94
CA PRO A 163 33.59 -15.24 20.39
C PRO A 163 34.33 -14.68 19.18
N GLN A 164 35.66 -14.76 19.22
CA GLN A 164 36.51 -14.52 18.05
C GLN A 164 36.20 -15.58 17.00
N VAL A 165 35.61 -15.16 15.89
CA VAL A 165 35.49 -15.98 14.68
C VAL A 165 36.72 -15.68 13.85
N GLU A 166 37.67 -16.62 13.84
CA GLU A 166 38.77 -16.66 12.87
C GLU A 166 38.16 -16.90 11.49
N TYR A 167 38.16 -15.87 10.64
CA TYR A 167 37.89 -16.01 9.22
C TYR A 167 39.15 -16.56 8.53
N GLU A 168 39.15 -17.85 8.19
CA GLU A 168 40.08 -18.40 7.21
C GLU A 168 39.75 -17.80 5.83
N SER A 169 40.61 -16.88 5.39
CA SER A 169 40.59 -16.28 4.07
C SER A 169 40.91 -17.34 3.01
N ALA A 170 39.86 -17.82 2.33
CA ALA A 170 40.01 -18.63 1.12
C ALA A 170 40.58 -17.75 -0.02
N ARG A 171 41.76 -18.14 -0.50
CA ARG A 171 42.41 -17.55 -1.68
C ARG A 171 41.60 -17.88 -2.93
N GLU A 172 41.14 -16.85 -3.63
CA GLU A 172 40.64 -16.99 -5.01
C GLU A 172 41.82 -17.15 -6.00
N PRO A 173 41.62 -17.93 -7.09
CA PRO A 173 42.64 -18.16 -8.10
C PRO A 173 42.78 -16.95 -9.03
N ILE A 174 44.01 -16.44 -9.13
CA ILE A 174 44.42 -15.42 -10.11
C ILE A 174 44.25 -16.00 -11.51
N VAL A 175 43.33 -15.44 -12.30
CA VAL A 175 43.23 -15.67 -13.74
C VAL A 175 44.12 -14.65 -14.43
N ASP A 176 45.20 -15.15 -15.03
CA ASP A 176 46.20 -14.40 -15.78
C ASP A 176 45.63 -14.04 -17.17
N LEU A 177 45.10 -12.82 -17.32
CA LEU A 177 44.71 -12.27 -18.62
C LEU A 177 45.84 -11.36 -19.15
N SER A 178 46.75 -11.97 -19.90
CA SER A 178 47.71 -11.27 -20.74
C SER A 178 47.00 -10.78 -22.00
N VAL A 179 46.67 -9.48 -22.04
CA VAL A 179 46.24 -8.79 -23.26
C VAL A 179 47.46 -8.08 -23.84
N GLU A 180 47.86 -8.50 -25.03
CA GLU A 180 48.94 -7.92 -25.82
C GLU A 180 48.56 -6.49 -26.26
N VAL A 181 49.43 -5.54 -25.92
CA VAL A 181 49.35 -4.13 -26.33
C VAL A 181 50.06 -3.98 -27.67
N GLU A 182 49.33 -3.54 -28.70
CA GLU A 182 49.92 -3.04 -29.94
C GLU A 182 50.07 -1.51 -29.86
N ASP A 183 51.32 -1.05 -29.92
CA ASP A 183 51.72 0.35 -30.04
C ASP A 183 51.33 0.94 -31.43
N PRO A 184 50.96 2.23 -31.49
CA PRO A 184 51.28 3.01 -32.67
C PRO A 184 52.32 4.10 -32.35
N VAL A 185 53.48 3.90 -32.98
CA VAL A 185 54.55 4.86 -33.27
C VAL A 185 54.00 6.05 -34.05
N VAL A 186 54.14 7.29 -33.57
CA VAL A 186 54.34 8.48 -34.43
C VAL A 186 55.18 9.57 -33.74
N ASP A 187 56.37 9.75 -34.32
CA ASP A 187 57.22 10.92 -34.51
C ASP A 187 57.19 12.14 -33.57
N THR A 188 58.36 12.32 -32.94
CA THR A 188 58.99 13.56 -32.51
C THR A 188 59.16 14.59 -33.62
N ILE A 189 58.91 15.87 -33.36
CA ILE A 189 59.67 17.05 -33.86
C ILE A 189 59.37 18.26 -32.96
N GLY A 190 60.42 18.98 -32.57
CA GLY A 190 60.37 20.46 -32.50
C GLY A 190 60.41 21.12 -31.12
N VAL A 191 61.63 21.31 -30.60
CA VAL A 191 62.02 22.22 -29.52
C VAL A 191 61.53 23.66 -29.76
N THR A 192 60.98 24.32 -28.74
CA THR A 192 61.34 25.71 -28.36
C THR A 192 61.10 25.97 -26.88
N GLU A 193 62.15 26.46 -26.25
CA GLU A 193 62.32 26.87 -24.85
C GLU A 193 61.70 28.26 -24.57
N GLU A 194 61.49 28.52 -23.28
CA GLU A 194 61.28 29.83 -22.61
C GLU A 194 59.93 30.55 -22.73
N ASN A 195 59.13 30.46 -21.66
CA ASN A 195 58.68 31.59 -20.79
C ASN A 195 57.76 31.01 -19.70
N LYS A 196 58.15 30.98 -18.43
CA LYS A 196 57.93 32.04 -17.42
C LYS A 196 56.45 32.42 -17.27
N ALA A 197 55.76 31.82 -16.30
CA ALA A 197 55.10 32.48 -15.17
C ALA A 197 54.08 31.52 -14.55
N VAL A 198 54.25 31.32 -13.23
CA VAL A 198 53.20 31.08 -12.22
C VAL A 198 51.79 30.95 -12.81
N GLU A 199 51.33 29.71 -12.96
CA GLU A 199 49.89 29.43 -13.01
C GLU A 199 49.54 28.89 -11.64
N ASP A 200 48.85 29.73 -10.88
CA ASP A 200 48.07 29.32 -9.72
C ASP A 200 47.18 28.16 -10.17
N GLU A 201 47.46 26.97 -9.62
CA GLU A 201 46.58 25.82 -9.72
C GLU A 201 45.33 26.19 -8.92
N GLU A 202 44.40 26.90 -9.57
CA GLU A 202 43.05 27.10 -9.06
C GLU A 202 42.46 25.72 -8.84
N VAL A 203 42.51 25.30 -7.57
CA VAL A 203 41.73 24.20 -7.04
C VAL A 203 40.27 24.58 -7.27
N LEU A 204 39.75 24.16 -8.43
CA LEU A 204 38.34 24.17 -8.75
C LEU A 204 37.67 23.29 -7.70
N VAL A 205 37.21 23.94 -6.62
CA VAL A 205 36.23 23.37 -5.72
C VAL A 205 35.07 22.96 -6.62
N PRO A 206 34.72 21.66 -6.72
CA PRO A 206 33.58 21.26 -7.51
C PRO A 206 32.38 21.91 -6.84
N ILE A 207 31.85 22.94 -7.49
CA ILE A 207 30.54 23.49 -7.19
C ILE A 207 29.63 22.29 -7.33
N VAL A 208 29.09 21.81 -6.21
CA VAL A 208 28.03 20.82 -6.18
C VAL A 208 26.88 21.49 -6.91
N GLU A 209 26.77 21.18 -8.20
CA GLU A 209 25.67 21.61 -9.04
C GLU A 209 24.41 21.11 -8.35
N ASN A 210 23.68 22.10 -7.85
CA ASN A 210 22.37 21.94 -7.27
C ASN A 210 21.52 21.29 -8.37
N ASP A 211 21.18 20.00 -8.22
CA ASP A 211 20.42 19.20 -9.19
C ASP A 211 19.11 19.93 -9.54
N GLU A 212 19.18 20.79 -10.55
CA GLU A 212 18.05 21.52 -11.11
C GLU A 212 17.19 20.51 -11.84
N ALA A 213 16.10 20.11 -11.17
CA ALA A 213 14.82 19.72 -11.74
C ALA A 213 14.92 19.07 -13.14
N GLU A 214 15.65 17.96 -13.21
CA GLU A 214 15.59 17.07 -14.35
C GLU A 214 14.13 16.71 -14.52
N LEU A 215 13.55 17.09 -15.66
CA LEU A 215 12.13 17.03 -15.96
C LEU A 215 11.75 15.55 -16.03
N VAL A 216 11.45 14.97 -14.86
CA VAL A 216 11.04 13.58 -14.69
C VAL A 216 9.81 13.39 -15.54
N THR A 217 10.01 12.83 -16.73
CA THR A 217 8.93 12.22 -17.50
C THR A 217 8.26 11.28 -16.54
N VAL A 218 6.98 11.57 -16.22
CA VAL A 218 6.21 10.81 -15.26
C VAL A 218 6.15 9.38 -15.79
N LEU A 219 7.06 8.54 -15.30
CA LEU A 219 7.06 7.12 -15.57
C LEU A 219 5.67 6.65 -15.18
N GLU A 220 4.96 6.12 -16.17
CA GLU A 220 3.61 5.60 -16.00
C GLU A 220 3.71 4.48 -14.97
N TYR A 221 3.22 4.79 -13.76
CA TYR A 221 3.29 3.88 -12.63
C TYR A 221 2.32 2.73 -12.88
N GLU A 222 2.85 1.52 -12.96
CA GLU A 222 2.05 0.31 -13.03
C GLU A 222 1.78 -0.20 -11.60
N PRO A 223 0.54 -0.09 -11.09
CA PRO A 223 0.21 -0.52 -9.73
C PRO A 223 0.27 -2.04 -9.60
N ASP A 224 0.61 -2.51 -8.39
CA ASP A 224 0.43 -3.91 -8.02
C ASP A 224 -1.04 -4.34 -8.28
N PRO A 225 -1.30 -5.55 -8.82
CA PRO A 225 -2.65 -6.07 -9.05
C PRO A 225 -3.60 -5.91 -7.86
N VAL A 226 -3.12 -6.07 -6.62
CA VAL A 226 -3.94 -5.94 -5.41
C VAL A 226 -4.32 -4.49 -5.15
N VAL A 227 -3.36 -3.58 -5.29
CA VAL A 227 -3.59 -2.12 -5.13
C VAL A 227 -4.58 -1.64 -6.20
N LYS A 228 -4.39 -2.08 -7.45
CA LYS A 228 -5.27 -1.78 -8.57
C LYS A 228 -6.69 -2.28 -8.31
N GLU A 229 -6.86 -3.52 -7.86
CA GLU A 229 -8.17 -4.10 -7.58
C GLU A 229 -8.92 -3.32 -6.50
N VAL A 230 -8.26 -2.93 -5.40
CA VAL A 230 -8.88 -2.15 -4.32
C VAL A 230 -9.33 -0.79 -4.83
N MET A 231 -8.48 -0.09 -5.58
CA MET A 231 -8.81 1.23 -6.12
C MET A 231 -9.95 1.16 -7.14
N GLU A 232 -9.95 0.20 -8.06
CA GLU A 232 -11.05 0.00 -9.03
C GLU A 232 -12.37 -0.36 -8.33
N ASN A 233 -12.32 -1.24 -7.32
CA ASN A 233 -13.51 -1.62 -6.56
C ASN A 233 -14.07 -0.45 -5.77
N LEU A 234 -13.21 0.39 -5.22
CA LEU A 234 -13.59 1.61 -4.51
C LEU A 234 -14.23 2.62 -5.48
N ALA A 235 -13.64 2.83 -6.65
CA ALA A 235 -14.20 3.70 -7.69
C ALA A 235 -15.58 3.22 -8.16
N LYS A 236 -15.73 1.91 -8.41
CA LYS A 236 -17.02 1.28 -8.73
C LYS A 236 -18.03 1.46 -7.59
N ASN A 237 -17.62 1.28 -6.34
CA ASN A 237 -18.49 1.47 -5.17
C ASN A 237 -19.00 2.92 -5.08
N ILE A 238 -18.13 3.92 -5.24
CA ILE A 238 -18.49 5.35 -5.26
C ILE A 238 -19.45 5.66 -6.40
N SER A 239 -19.13 5.21 -7.62
CA SER A 239 -20.00 5.40 -8.79
C SER A 239 -21.39 4.80 -8.57
N MET A 240 -21.47 3.60 -8.01
CA MET A 240 -22.74 2.93 -7.73
C MET A 240 -23.54 3.62 -6.62
N LYS A 241 -22.90 4.14 -5.56
CA LYS A 241 -23.59 4.92 -4.53
C LYS A 241 -24.29 6.13 -5.13
N ILE A 242 -23.57 6.92 -5.94
CA ILE A 242 -24.13 8.10 -6.61
C ILE A 242 -25.28 7.71 -7.54
N LYS A 243 -25.08 6.70 -8.40
CA LYS A 243 -26.11 6.22 -9.34
C LYS A 243 -27.34 5.65 -8.65
N LEU A 244 -27.19 4.98 -7.51
CA LEU A 244 -28.32 4.46 -6.75
C LEU A 244 -29.18 5.58 -6.17
N VAL A 245 -28.57 6.66 -5.69
CA VAL A 245 -29.30 7.83 -5.20
C VAL A 245 -30.04 8.50 -6.36
N ASP A 246 -29.44 8.59 -7.54
CA ASP A 246 -30.12 9.11 -8.73
C ASP A 246 -31.30 8.24 -9.18
N LEU A 247 -31.16 6.91 -9.11
CA LEU A 247 -32.27 5.99 -9.37
C LEU A 247 -33.41 6.15 -8.37
N LEU A 248 -33.09 6.42 -7.10
CA LEU A 248 -34.10 6.71 -6.09
C LEU A 248 -34.82 8.03 -6.40
N ARG A 249 -34.05 9.08 -6.70
CA ARG A 249 -34.53 10.43 -7.06
C ARG A 249 -35.47 10.40 -8.27
N THR A 250 -35.12 9.63 -9.30
CA THR A 250 -35.93 9.48 -10.52
C THR A 250 -37.12 8.51 -10.35
N GLY A 251 -37.30 7.91 -9.16
CA GLY A 251 -38.36 6.95 -8.89
C GLY A 251 -38.16 5.58 -9.55
N GLY A 252 -36.94 5.30 -10.04
CA GLY A 252 -36.58 4.02 -10.67
C GLY A 252 -36.49 2.85 -9.69
N VAL A 253 -36.38 3.12 -8.39
CA VAL A 253 -36.33 2.10 -7.33
C VAL A 253 -37.22 2.48 -6.15
N LYS A 254 -37.86 1.48 -5.53
CA LYS A 254 -38.63 1.68 -4.30
C LYS A 254 -37.70 1.92 -3.10
N SER A 255 -38.11 2.81 -2.21
CA SER A 255 -37.36 3.20 -1.00
C SER A 255 -36.82 2.00 -0.20
N GLU A 256 -37.66 0.99 0.08
CA GLU A 256 -37.25 -0.21 0.82
C GLU A 256 -36.12 -1.03 0.16
N ILE A 257 -36.14 -1.12 -1.18
CA ILE A 257 -35.12 -1.86 -1.94
C ILE A 257 -33.84 -1.03 -2.00
N PHE A 258 -33.99 0.29 -2.21
CA PHE A 258 -32.88 1.23 -2.16
C PHE A 258 -32.15 1.14 -0.83
N SER A 259 -32.82 1.26 0.32
CA SER A 259 -32.15 1.26 1.62
C SER A 259 -31.29 0.02 1.83
N LYS A 260 -31.82 -1.18 1.48
CA LYS A 260 -31.06 -2.44 1.60
C LYS A 260 -29.83 -2.47 0.71
N LEU A 261 -29.96 -2.05 -0.55
CA LEU A 261 -28.84 -2.01 -1.50
C LEU A 261 -27.82 -0.97 -1.06
N PHE A 262 -28.27 0.24 -0.74
CA PHE A 262 -27.43 1.35 -0.33
C PHE A 262 -26.63 1.00 0.92
N ASP A 263 -27.26 0.41 1.94
CA ASP A 263 -26.58 -0.07 3.14
C ASP A 263 -25.47 -1.07 2.82
N SER A 264 -25.73 -2.02 1.91
CA SER A 264 -24.69 -2.96 1.46
C SER A 264 -23.52 -2.24 0.77
N TYR A 265 -23.77 -1.19 0.00
CA TYR A 265 -22.72 -0.39 -0.62
C TYR A 265 -21.97 0.47 0.39
N LEU A 266 -22.63 0.96 1.45
CA LEU A 266 -21.99 1.68 2.54
C LEU A 266 -21.00 0.77 3.28
N THR A 267 -21.44 -0.40 3.75
CA THR A 267 -20.57 -1.36 4.44
C THR A 267 -19.41 -1.81 3.55
N ARG A 268 -19.66 -2.12 2.27
CA ARG A 268 -18.59 -2.46 1.33
C ARG A 268 -17.63 -1.30 1.09
N GLY A 269 -18.14 -0.08 1.01
CA GLY A 269 -17.33 1.12 0.80
C GLY A 269 -16.41 1.39 1.98
N GLU A 270 -16.90 1.21 3.21
CA GLU A 270 -16.09 1.35 4.43
C GLU A 270 -14.92 0.35 4.44
N LEU A 271 -15.18 -0.92 4.11
CA LEU A 271 -14.11 -1.93 4.01
C LEU A 271 -13.04 -1.57 2.98
N LEU A 272 -13.46 -1.07 1.80
CA LEU A 272 -12.53 -0.66 0.74
C LEU A 272 -11.74 0.58 1.12
N MET A 273 -12.36 1.57 1.78
CA MET A 273 -11.68 2.76 2.30
C MET A 273 -10.67 2.41 3.39
N ASN A 274 -11.02 1.52 4.30
CA ASN A 274 -10.10 1.03 5.33
C ASN A 274 -8.91 0.29 4.71
N SER A 275 -9.18 -0.59 3.73
CA SER A 275 -8.11 -1.30 3.01
C SER A 275 -7.17 -0.35 2.28
N ARG A 276 -7.70 0.65 1.55
CA ARG A 276 -6.91 1.71 0.91
C ARG A 276 -6.08 2.49 1.93
N SER A 277 -6.68 2.87 3.06
CA SER A 277 -6.01 3.66 4.09
C SER A 277 -4.87 2.88 4.73
N GLU A 278 -5.08 1.60 5.02
CA GLU A 278 -4.04 0.70 5.53
C GLU A 278 -2.88 0.55 4.54
N MET A 279 -3.17 0.36 3.24
CA MET A 279 -2.12 0.33 2.21
C MET A 279 -1.34 1.63 2.17
N LEU A 280 -2.03 2.78 2.20
CA LEU A 280 -1.41 4.10 2.15
C LEU A 280 -0.53 4.36 3.37
N GLU A 281 -0.95 3.95 4.57
CA GLU A 281 -0.14 4.05 5.79
C GLU A 281 1.15 3.23 5.68
N ARG A 282 1.08 1.99 5.19
CA ARG A 282 2.28 1.16 4.96
C ARG A 282 3.23 1.80 3.96
N VAL A 283 2.70 2.29 2.83
CA VAL A 283 3.50 2.95 1.79
C VAL A 283 4.18 4.21 2.35
N ARG A 284 3.49 5.02 3.15
CA ARG A 284 4.06 6.21 3.81
C ARG A 284 5.14 5.85 4.82
N TYR A 285 4.96 4.77 5.57
CA TYR A 285 5.97 4.27 6.50
C TYR A 285 7.25 3.84 5.75
N ASP A 286 7.10 3.02 4.71
CA ASP A 286 8.21 2.53 3.89
C ASP A 286 8.93 3.70 3.21
N LEU A 287 8.16 4.62 2.62
CA LEU A 287 8.68 5.83 1.99
C LEU A 287 9.53 6.65 2.96
N GLY A 288 9.02 6.93 4.16
CA GLY A 288 9.75 7.69 5.17
C GLY A 288 11.01 6.99 5.68
N SER A 289 11.04 5.65 5.66
CA SER A 289 12.24 4.86 5.96
C SER A 289 13.28 4.96 4.84
N MET A 290 12.85 4.81 3.59
CA MET A 290 13.71 4.90 2.40
C MET A 290 14.28 6.31 2.19
N GLU A 291 13.48 7.36 2.41
CA GLU A 291 13.94 8.75 2.34
C GLU A 291 15.04 9.05 3.37
N LYS A 292 14.93 8.48 4.58
CA LYS A 292 15.99 8.59 5.60
C LYS A 292 17.26 7.85 5.17
N ALA A 293 17.12 6.66 4.57
CA ALA A 293 18.26 5.90 4.06
C ALA A 293 18.96 6.65 2.91
N LEU A 294 18.19 7.19 1.96
CA LEU A 294 18.67 8.05 0.88
C LEU A 294 19.43 9.26 1.43
N LYS A 295 18.86 9.95 2.42
CA LYS A 295 19.50 11.10 3.06
C LYS A 295 20.82 10.71 3.69
N LYS A 296 20.86 9.61 4.45
CA LYS A 296 22.08 9.12 5.10
C LYS A 296 23.17 8.72 4.08
N ALA A 297 22.79 8.12 2.96
CA ALA A 297 23.73 7.78 1.90
C ALA A 297 24.32 9.03 1.24
N LYS A 298 23.50 10.07 1.01
CA LYS A 298 23.95 11.39 0.51
C LYS A 298 24.90 12.07 1.50
N GLU A 299 24.53 12.13 2.77
CA GLU A 299 25.38 12.68 3.85
C GLU A 299 26.71 11.93 3.92
N GLY A 300 26.70 10.60 3.80
CA GLY A 300 27.92 9.78 3.80
C GLY A 300 28.84 10.04 2.60
N LEU A 301 28.28 10.25 1.40
CA LEU A 301 29.06 10.65 0.23
C LEU A 301 29.64 12.06 0.39
N GLU A 302 28.85 13.01 0.88
CA GLU A 302 29.28 14.38 1.13
C GLU A 302 30.43 14.43 2.15
N GLU A 303 30.30 13.72 3.27
CA GLU A 303 31.37 13.60 4.26
C GLU A 303 32.66 13.02 3.63
N LEU A 304 32.53 11.97 2.82
CA LEU A 304 33.67 11.35 2.13
C LEU A 304 34.36 12.35 1.17
N VAL A 305 33.59 13.19 0.47
CA VAL A 305 34.09 14.27 -0.39
C VAL A 305 34.84 15.33 0.42
N ILE A 306 34.29 15.76 1.56
CA ILE A 306 34.95 16.72 2.46
C ILE A 306 36.28 16.15 2.97
N ARG A 307 36.28 14.89 3.44
CA ARG A 307 37.48 14.22 3.96
C ARG A 307 38.57 14.06 2.91
N LYS A 308 38.21 13.76 1.66
CA LYS A 308 39.14 13.77 0.52
C LYS A 308 39.74 15.15 0.30
N THR A 309 38.92 16.20 0.39
CA THR A 309 39.33 17.59 0.12
C THR A 309 40.35 18.11 1.14
N ILE A 310 40.23 17.69 2.41
CA ILE A 310 41.21 18.01 3.46
C ILE A 310 42.39 17.02 3.52
N GLU A 311 42.50 16.13 2.54
CA GLU A 311 43.52 15.07 2.44
C GLU A 311 43.54 14.08 3.63
N ASP A 312 42.43 13.96 4.38
CA ASP A 312 42.26 12.99 5.47
C ASP A 312 42.00 11.57 4.94
N VAL A 313 41.50 11.46 3.71
CA VAL A 313 41.24 10.20 3.00
C VAL A 313 42.06 10.16 1.71
N SER A 314 42.71 9.02 1.45
CA SER A 314 43.52 8.85 0.24
C SER A 314 42.66 8.77 -1.03
N LYS A 315 43.26 9.04 -2.19
CA LYS A 315 42.57 8.94 -3.49
C LYS A 315 42.04 7.53 -3.74
N GLU A 316 42.80 6.51 -3.34
CA GLU A 316 42.44 5.10 -3.48
C GLU A 316 41.26 4.72 -2.58
N GLU A 317 41.25 5.16 -1.32
CA GLU A 317 40.13 4.91 -0.41
C GLU A 317 38.85 5.61 -0.88
N TYR A 318 38.95 6.86 -1.35
CA TYR A 318 37.83 7.56 -1.97
C TYR A 318 37.30 6.81 -3.19
N ALA A 319 38.19 6.39 -4.11
CA ALA A 319 37.82 5.66 -5.32
C ALA A 319 37.17 4.30 -5.01
N ALA A 320 37.52 3.68 -3.88
CA ALA A 320 36.89 2.44 -3.44
C ALA A 320 35.50 2.66 -2.82
N LYS A 321 35.30 3.73 -2.03
CA LYS A 321 34.05 3.95 -1.27
C LYS A 321 32.99 4.75 -2.00
N ALA A 322 33.37 5.77 -2.77
CA ALA A 322 32.42 6.66 -3.42
C ALA A 322 31.44 5.94 -4.38
N PRO A 323 31.86 4.95 -5.18
CA PRO A 323 30.93 4.19 -6.02
C PRO A 323 29.85 3.45 -5.21
N GLY A 324 30.17 2.98 -4.01
CA GLY A 324 29.21 2.32 -3.11
C GLY A 324 28.11 3.27 -2.68
N PHE A 325 28.47 4.47 -2.19
CA PHE A 325 27.47 5.49 -1.85
C PHE A 325 26.66 5.95 -3.06
N GLN A 326 27.29 6.12 -4.22
CA GLN A 326 26.57 6.49 -5.45
C GLN A 326 25.55 5.43 -5.86
N TRP A 327 25.91 4.15 -5.73
CA TRP A 327 25.00 3.04 -5.98
C TRP A 327 23.82 3.05 -4.99
N ASP A 328 24.08 3.19 -3.69
CA ASP A 328 23.04 3.30 -2.65
C ASP A 328 22.09 4.48 -2.94
N ILE A 329 22.65 5.65 -3.26
CA ILE A 329 21.87 6.86 -3.57
C ILE A 329 20.95 6.61 -4.76
N ASN A 330 21.45 6.02 -5.84
CA ASN A 330 20.65 5.75 -7.03
C ASN A 330 19.56 4.72 -6.73
N GLN A 331 19.90 3.64 -6.02
CA GLN A 331 18.91 2.63 -5.62
C GLN A 331 17.79 3.24 -4.77
N TYR A 332 18.14 3.95 -3.70
CA TYR A 332 17.11 4.55 -2.84
C TYR A 332 16.32 5.64 -3.57
N LYS A 333 16.93 6.39 -4.50
CA LYS A 333 16.22 7.37 -5.33
C LYS A 333 15.15 6.70 -6.20
N ASP A 334 15.48 5.58 -6.83
CA ASP A 334 14.54 4.81 -7.65
C ASP A 334 13.42 4.19 -6.79
N GLU A 335 13.75 3.63 -5.62
CA GLU A 335 12.77 3.05 -4.70
C GLU A 335 11.83 4.10 -4.11
N VAL A 336 12.37 5.25 -3.68
CA VAL A 336 11.58 6.41 -3.23
C VAL A 336 10.65 6.87 -4.34
N GLY A 337 11.13 7.00 -5.58
CA GLY A 337 10.29 7.37 -6.73
C GLY A 337 9.13 6.41 -6.96
N LYS A 338 9.39 5.09 -6.90
CA LYS A 338 8.34 4.06 -7.01
C LYS A 338 7.31 4.17 -5.89
N LYS A 339 7.75 4.34 -4.64
CA LYS A 339 6.85 4.45 -3.48
C LYS A 339 6.06 5.76 -3.46
N GLN A 340 6.64 6.86 -3.92
CA GLN A 340 5.93 8.13 -4.11
C GLN A 340 4.83 7.98 -5.17
N ALA A 341 5.11 7.29 -6.27
CA ALA A 341 4.12 7.04 -7.31
C ALA A 341 2.98 6.12 -6.82
N GLU A 342 3.30 5.10 -6.03
CA GLU A 342 2.31 4.23 -5.36
C GLU A 342 1.42 5.03 -4.39
N SER A 343 2.02 5.87 -3.55
CA SER A 343 1.29 6.76 -2.62
C SER A 343 0.34 7.69 -3.38
N TYR A 344 0.82 8.30 -4.47
CA TYR A 344 0.00 9.18 -5.30
C TYR A 344 -1.17 8.43 -5.92
N TYR A 345 -0.93 7.22 -6.45
CA TYR A 345 -1.98 6.39 -7.03
C TYR A 345 -3.06 6.04 -6.00
N LEU A 346 -2.66 5.68 -4.78
CA LEU A 346 -3.60 5.43 -3.68
C LEU A 346 -4.35 6.70 -3.26
N GLU A 347 -3.72 7.88 -3.29
CA GLU A 347 -4.35 9.14 -2.90
C GLU A 347 -5.38 9.65 -3.91
N ASP A 348 -5.17 9.41 -5.20
CA ASP A 348 -6.00 9.94 -6.28
C ASP A 348 -6.85 8.86 -6.98
N ILE A 349 -8.08 8.69 -6.51
CA ILE A 349 -9.03 7.75 -7.09
C ILE A 349 -9.47 8.12 -8.51
N LYS A 350 -9.28 9.36 -8.95
CA LYS A 350 -9.68 9.80 -10.30
C LYS A 350 -8.88 9.06 -11.37
N ARG A 351 -7.67 8.61 -11.07
CA ARG A 351 -6.81 7.85 -11.99
C ARG A 351 -7.40 6.51 -12.44
N VAL A 352 -8.27 5.91 -11.63
CA VAL A 352 -8.93 4.64 -11.96
C VAL A 352 -10.32 4.85 -12.58
N MET A 353 -10.72 6.09 -12.79
CA MET A 353 -12.00 6.46 -13.37
C MET A 353 -11.80 7.09 -14.75
N GLU A 354 -12.75 6.85 -15.66
CA GLU A 354 -12.78 7.53 -16.96
C GLU A 354 -13.12 9.01 -16.74
N SER A 355 -12.36 9.92 -17.36
CA SER A 355 -12.49 11.38 -17.17
C SER A 355 -13.91 11.89 -17.42
N ASP A 356 -14.55 11.36 -18.47
CA ASP A 356 -15.90 11.74 -18.88
C ASP A 356 -16.92 11.26 -17.85
N GLY A 357 -16.70 10.07 -17.29
CA GLY A 357 -17.52 9.49 -16.23
C GLY A 357 -17.41 10.23 -14.89
N ILE A 358 -16.26 10.84 -14.57
CA ILE A 358 -16.11 11.64 -13.33
C ILE A 358 -17.00 12.88 -13.39
N SER A 359 -16.95 13.62 -14.50
CA SER A 359 -17.74 14.86 -14.66
C SER A 359 -19.24 14.56 -14.62
N GLU A 360 -19.67 13.47 -15.26
CA GLU A 360 -21.05 13.00 -15.19
C GLU A 360 -21.47 12.65 -13.76
N LEU A 361 -20.64 11.89 -13.03
CA LEU A 361 -20.93 11.50 -11.65
C LEU A 361 -20.98 12.70 -10.68
N ILE A 362 -20.13 13.71 -10.88
CA ILE A 362 -20.18 14.94 -10.11
C ILE A 362 -21.51 15.64 -10.35
N GLY A 363 -21.92 15.81 -11.62
CA GLY A 363 -23.20 16.44 -11.96
C GLY A 363 -24.41 15.68 -11.40
N ILE A 364 -24.40 14.35 -11.49
CA ILE A 364 -25.45 13.51 -10.89
C ILE A 364 -25.46 13.67 -9.37
N GLY A 365 -24.31 13.59 -8.71
CA GLY A 365 -24.19 13.67 -7.26
C GLY A 365 -24.63 15.03 -6.71
N GLU A 366 -24.24 16.12 -7.36
CA GLU A 366 -24.66 17.49 -7.01
C GLU A 366 -26.17 17.68 -7.19
N GLY A 367 -26.73 17.24 -8.32
CA GLY A 367 -28.17 17.29 -8.53
C GLY A 367 -28.96 16.44 -7.51
N CYS A 368 -28.43 15.27 -7.14
CA CYS A 368 -29.02 14.46 -6.07
C CYS A 368 -28.97 15.14 -4.71
N PHE A 369 -27.91 15.91 -4.44
CA PHE A 369 -27.75 16.64 -3.18
C PHE A 369 -28.77 17.78 -3.07
N GLU A 370 -29.01 18.52 -4.15
CA GLU A 370 -29.99 19.61 -4.22
C GLU A 370 -31.44 19.12 -4.09
N ASP A 371 -31.76 17.98 -4.71
CA ASP A 371 -33.14 17.45 -4.76
C ASP A 371 -33.52 16.62 -3.51
N LEU A 372 -32.59 16.36 -2.60
CA LEU A 372 -32.79 15.42 -1.49
C LEU A 372 -33.90 15.86 -0.54
N ASP A 373 -33.99 17.16 -0.26
CA ASP A 373 -35.02 17.73 0.64
C ASP A 373 -36.43 17.59 0.03
N GLY A 374 -36.56 17.72 -1.30
CA GLY A 374 -37.84 17.46 -1.98
C GLY A 374 -38.28 15.99 -1.91
N LEU A 375 -37.32 15.07 -1.78
CA LEU A 375 -37.61 13.64 -1.61
C LEU A 375 -38.16 13.32 -0.21
N VAL A 376 -37.73 14.08 0.80
CA VAL A 376 -38.24 14.01 2.17
C VAL A 376 -39.66 14.60 2.22
N ASP A 377 -39.86 15.78 1.65
CA ASP A 377 -41.15 16.47 1.63
C ASP A 377 -42.27 15.67 0.93
N SER A 378 -41.89 14.76 0.02
CA SER A 378 -42.81 13.89 -0.72
C SER A 378 -43.03 12.52 -0.08
N ASP A 379 -42.57 12.31 1.17
CA ASP A 379 -42.58 11.04 1.90
C ASP A 379 -41.87 9.88 1.15
N GLY A 380 -40.96 10.20 0.23
CA GLY A 380 -40.19 9.22 -0.53
C GLY A 380 -39.12 8.52 0.31
N ILE A 381 -38.54 9.25 1.27
CA ILE A 381 -37.59 8.78 2.26
C ILE A 381 -37.85 9.47 3.61
N ASN A 382 -37.39 8.84 4.70
CA ASN A 382 -37.40 9.48 6.02
C ASN A 382 -36.16 10.37 6.22
N ASP A 383 -36.24 11.28 7.19
CA ASP A 383 -35.16 12.22 7.54
C ASP A 383 -33.83 11.51 7.84
N GLU A 384 -33.89 10.37 8.52
CA GLU A 384 -32.70 9.58 8.88
C GLU A 384 -31.97 9.06 7.63
N SER A 385 -32.71 8.50 6.66
CA SER A 385 -32.15 8.03 5.40
C SER A 385 -31.61 9.19 4.58
N ALA A 386 -32.31 10.33 4.56
CA ALA A 386 -31.84 11.53 3.88
C ALA A 386 -30.50 12.02 4.46
N ALA A 387 -30.38 12.12 5.79
CA ALA A 387 -29.13 12.50 6.44
C ALA A 387 -27.99 11.53 6.09
N LYS A 388 -28.26 10.22 6.09
CA LYS A 388 -27.29 9.18 5.73
C LYS A 388 -26.83 9.29 4.28
N ILE A 389 -27.77 9.51 3.35
CA ILE A 389 -27.47 9.71 1.93
C ILE A 389 -26.63 10.97 1.74
N ARG A 390 -26.98 12.06 2.43
CA ARG A 390 -26.27 13.35 2.36
C ARG A 390 -24.80 13.20 2.72
N VAL A 391 -24.51 12.60 3.88
CA VAL A 391 -23.14 12.32 4.32
C VAL A 391 -22.40 11.45 3.30
N SER A 392 -23.03 10.36 2.85
CA SER A 392 -22.40 9.47 1.87
C SER A 392 -22.14 10.13 0.51
N LEU A 393 -22.99 11.07 0.07
CA LEU A 393 -22.78 11.83 -1.16
C LEU A 393 -21.65 12.85 -1.00
N GLU A 394 -21.57 13.53 0.15
CA GLU A 394 -20.46 14.44 0.45
C GLU A 394 -19.12 13.71 0.42
N GLU A 395 -19.04 12.55 1.08
CA GLU A 395 -17.84 11.70 1.06
C GLU A 395 -17.50 11.23 -0.36
N ALA A 396 -18.48 10.76 -1.11
CA ALA A 396 -18.31 10.31 -2.48
C ALA A 396 -17.80 11.44 -3.40
N LEU A 397 -18.41 12.62 -3.31
CA LEU A 397 -18.04 13.80 -4.09
C LEU A 397 -16.66 14.33 -3.69
N ALA A 398 -16.33 14.34 -2.38
CA ALA A 398 -15.01 14.74 -1.90
C ALA A 398 -13.89 13.83 -2.44
N CYS A 399 -14.18 12.57 -2.73
CA CYS A 399 -13.21 11.66 -3.33
C CYS A 399 -12.95 11.95 -4.82
N ILE A 400 -13.97 12.40 -5.56
CA ILE A 400 -13.89 12.53 -7.03
C ILE A 400 -13.77 13.96 -7.55
N ARG A 401 -13.99 14.98 -6.69
CA ARG A 401 -13.69 16.40 -6.95
C ARG A 401 -12.21 16.67 -6.83
#